data_AF-A0A966S3B8-F1
#
_entry.id   AF-A0A966S3B8-F1
#
_cell.length_a   1.000
_cell.length_b   1.000
_cell.length_c   1.000
_cell.angle_alpha   90.00
_cell.angle_beta   90.00
_cell.angle_gamma   90.00
#
_symmetry.space_group_name_H-M   'P 1'
#
loop_
_entity.id
_entity.type
_entity.pdbx_description
1 polymer ?
#
loop_
_entity_poly.entity_id
_entity_poly.type
_entity_poly.pdbx_seq_one_letter_code
_entity_poly.pdbx_strand_id
1 'polypeptide(L)'
;MKTCIFFITILLIGVSCQKREADVIQQTFLQKRTPVDSVKEIIRESIVEKGSFEWKQLSASLLWAAIKNSGGVVSVGYQLKEVPFNEARIDLIQIGENGWREVSDDLLQMMLKSERELNPSLTMDELIVWQEEVLPVLNVFLKNSKTVDLLLASDLVRYVEPMQYDTALLTEDHYRQSGCSPNLPDLALTPGLHYGVITPFSKASWNYPDHGILDAWRFVSGKGIKVFLIDTGVSYAQENLGSAFNQGFSGARTLERIVTLPRQRFLGVINVGPVETPEDRCGHGTAMAGVLAAPRGTDGNVAGIAYNANLITCRASSDVFIDEAREVKGVSDAFTRAAQLADVRIISMSMGRITVSSQIRDAIQYAHAKGKMIFCAAG
;
A
#
# COMPACT_ATOMS: atom_id res chain seq x y z
N MET A 1 -50.28 -83.58 1.30
CA MET A 1 -50.56 -82.84 0.04
C MET A 1 -49.97 -81.44 0.24
N LYS A 2 -48.84 -81.12 -0.44
CA LYS A 2 -48.76 -80.14 -1.56
C LYS A 2 -49.14 -78.71 -1.08
N THR A 3 -48.34 -77.64 -1.12
CA THR A 3 -47.12 -77.27 -1.87
C THR A 3 -46.51 -76.00 -1.24
N CYS A 4 -45.18 -75.83 -1.34
CA CYS A 4 -44.41 -74.63 -1.01
C CYS A 4 -44.78 -73.39 -1.85
N ILE A 5 -44.68 -72.17 -1.28
CA ILE A 5 -44.20 -70.97 -2.00
C ILE A 5 -43.30 -70.15 -1.07
N PHE A 6 -42.07 -69.97 -1.53
CA PHE A 6 -40.99 -69.12 -1.03
C PHE A 6 -41.35 -67.64 -1.22
N PHE A 7 -41.10 -66.78 -0.22
CA PHE A 7 -40.96 -65.34 -0.44
C PHE A 7 -39.54 -64.90 -0.08
N ILE A 8 -38.86 -64.37 -1.11
CA ILE A 8 -37.49 -63.89 -1.10
C ILE A 8 -37.47 -62.47 -0.52
N THR A 9 -36.67 -62.27 0.51
CA THR A 9 -36.21 -60.96 1.01
C THR A 9 -35.28 -60.30 -0.02
N ILE A 10 -35.61 -59.08 -0.46
CA ILE A 10 -34.68 -58.20 -1.18
C ILE A 10 -34.40 -56.98 -0.30
N LEU A 11 -33.16 -56.92 0.18
CA LEU A 11 -32.54 -55.80 0.88
C LEU A 11 -31.94 -54.87 -0.19
N LEU A 12 -32.52 -53.68 -0.40
CA LEU A 12 -31.94 -52.65 -1.27
C LEU A 12 -31.03 -51.74 -0.45
N ILE A 13 -29.73 -52.03 -0.48
CA ILE A 13 -28.67 -51.11 -0.07
C ILE A 13 -28.36 -50.21 -1.27
N GLY A 14 -28.87 -48.97 -1.24
CA GLY A 14 -28.44 -47.91 -2.15
C GLY A 14 -27.24 -47.17 -1.56
N VAL A 15 -26.02 -47.63 -1.84
CA VAL A 15 -24.82 -46.80 -1.68
C VAL A 15 -24.75 -45.86 -2.88
N SER A 16 -25.12 -44.59 -2.65
CA SER A 16 -24.95 -43.53 -3.64
C SER A 16 -23.50 -43.04 -3.65
N CYS A 17 -22.80 -43.33 -4.75
CA CYS A 17 -21.48 -42.82 -5.10
C CYS A 17 -21.56 -41.33 -5.50
N GLN A 18 -21.77 -40.42 -4.55
CA GLN A 18 -21.78 -38.96 -4.82
C GLN A 18 -20.42 -38.26 -4.58
N LYS A 19 -19.42 -38.95 -4.04
CA LYS A 19 -18.11 -38.32 -3.76
C LYS A 19 -17.17 -38.19 -4.96
N ARG A 20 -17.36 -38.97 -6.03
CA ARG A 20 -16.49 -38.88 -7.23
C ARG A 20 -16.95 -37.83 -8.24
N GLU A 21 -18.24 -37.58 -8.39
CA GLU A 21 -18.73 -36.56 -9.32
C GLU A 21 -18.43 -35.14 -8.83
N ALA A 22 -18.52 -34.86 -7.53
CA ALA A 22 -18.17 -33.53 -7.00
C ALA A 22 -16.69 -33.19 -7.22
N ASP A 23 -15.77 -34.12 -6.98
CA ASP A 23 -14.33 -33.91 -7.22
C ASP A 23 -14.00 -33.79 -8.72
N VAL A 24 -14.65 -34.58 -9.58
CA VAL A 24 -14.44 -34.51 -11.03
C VAL A 24 -15.04 -33.22 -11.61
N ILE A 25 -16.20 -32.76 -11.12
CA ILE A 25 -16.83 -31.50 -11.53
C ILE A 25 -15.98 -30.32 -11.07
N GLN A 26 -15.44 -30.34 -9.84
CA GLN A 26 -14.55 -29.27 -9.36
C GLN A 26 -13.23 -29.22 -10.15
N GLN A 27 -12.66 -30.37 -10.48
CA GLN A 27 -11.47 -30.45 -11.34
C GLN A 27 -11.75 -30.01 -12.79
N THR A 28 -12.91 -30.36 -13.38
CA THR A 28 -13.27 -29.92 -14.74
C THR A 28 -13.69 -28.46 -14.81
N PHE A 29 -14.27 -27.88 -13.75
CA PHE A 29 -14.56 -26.44 -13.67
C PHE A 29 -13.28 -25.60 -13.55
N LEU A 30 -12.28 -26.07 -12.79
CA LEU A 30 -10.96 -25.43 -12.72
C LEU A 30 -10.22 -25.52 -14.07
N GLN A 31 -10.45 -26.58 -14.86
CA GLN A 31 -9.78 -26.80 -16.15
C GLN A 31 -10.17 -25.81 -17.25
N LYS A 32 -11.26 -25.04 -17.08
CA LYS A 32 -11.77 -24.10 -18.08
C LYS A 32 -11.38 -22.64 -17.85
N ARG A 33 -10.80 -22.30 -16.70
CA ARG A 33 -10.41 -20.93 -16.35
C ARG A 33 -8.94 -20.68 -16.63
N THR A 34 -8.60 -19.47 -17.06
CA THR A 34 -7.19 -19.09 -17.14
C THR A 34 -6.61 -19.01 -15.71
N PRO A 35 -5.30 -19.21 -15.53
CA PRO A 35 -4.66 -19.00 -14.23
C PRO A 35 -4.89 -17.59 -13.67
N VAL A 36 -4.98 -16.58 -14.53
CA VAL A 36 -5.26 -15.20 -14.13
C VAL A 36 -6.66 -15.05 -13.55
N ASP A 37 -7.67 -15.61 -14.22
CA ASP A 37 -9.05 -15.58 -13.72
C ASP A 37 -9.14 -16.31 -12.38
N SER A 38 -8.41 -17.41 -12.23
CA SER A 38 -8.34 -18.16 -10.97
C SER A 38 -7.76 -17.32 -9.84
N VAL A 39 -6.68 -16.58 -10.07
CA VAL A 39 -6.09 -15.68 -9.06
C VAL A 39 -7.08 -14.58 -8.66
N LYS A 40 -7.74 -13.92 -9.62
CA LYS A 40 -8.72 -12.86 -9.32
C LYS A 40 -9.86 -13.36 -8.45
N GLU A 41 -10.37 -14.56 -8.75
CA GLU A 41 -11.49 -15.15 -8.01
C GLU A 41 -11.08 -15.54 -6.59
N ILE A 42 -9.91 -16.16 -6.41
CA ILE A 42 -9.38 -16.46 -5.07
C ILE A 42 -9.19 -15.17 -4.26
N ILE A 43 -8.72 -14.09 -4.90
CA ILE A 43 -8.62 -12.78 -4.25
C ILE A 43 -9.99 -12.28 -3.79
N ARG A 44 -10.99 -12.28 -4.69
CA ARG A 44 -12.36 -11.83 -4.37
C ARG A 44 -12.97 -12.66 -3.24
N GLU A 45 -12.90 -13.98 -3.31
CA GLU A 45 -13.41 -14.89 -2.28
C GLU A 45 -12.73 -14.62 -0.93
N SER A 46 -11.40 -14.51 -0.91
CA SER A 46 -10.65 -14.21 0.32
C SER A 46 -11.03 -12.88 0.95
N ILE A 47 -11.25 -11.83 0.14
CA ILE A 47 -11.67 -10.51 0.63
C ILE A 47 -13.08 -10.58 1.22
N VAL A 48 -14.02 -11.24 0.53
CA VAL A 48 -15.41 -11.38 1.00
C VAL A 48 -15.47 -12.18 2.31
N GLU A 49 -14.70 -13.27 2.41
CA GLU A 49 -14.75 -14.16 3.57
C GLU A 49 -13.93 -13.67 4.76
N LYS A 50 -12.75 -13.09 4.52
CA LYS A 50 -11.75 -12.79 5.56
C LYS A 50 -11.47 -11.29 5.73
N GLY A 51 -11.96 -10.46 4.82
CA GLY A 51 -11.64 -9.02 4.77
C GLY A 51 -10.26 -8.70 4.21
N SER A 52 -9.46 -9.71 3.83
CA SER A 52 -8.10 -9.51 3.31
C SER A 52 -7.63 -10.68 2.44
N PHE A 53 -6.60 -10.44 1.63
CA PHE A 53 -5.93 -11.46 0.81
C PHE A 53 -4.41 -11.44 1.05
N GLU A 54 -3.82 -12.62 1.31
CA GLU A 54 -2.38 -12.83 1.54
C GLU A 54 -1.80 -13.71 0.43
N TRP A 55 -0.75 -13.26 -0.25
CA TRP A 55 -0.16 -13.95 -1.41
C TRP A 55 0.35 -15.36 -1.12
N LYS A 56 0.81 -15.61 0.10
CA LYS A 56 1.31 -16.92 0.56
C LYS A 56 0.26 -18.04 0.49
N GLN A 57 -1.01 -17.72 0.32
CA GLN A 57 -2.07 -18.73 0.17
C GLN A 57 -2.15 -19.29 -1.26
N LEU A 58 -1.50 -18.67 -2.24
CA LEU A 58 -1.45 -19.18 -3.61
C LEU A 58 -0.41 -20.29 -3.73
N SER A 59 -0.72 -21.30 -4.54
CA SER A 59 0.30 -22.25 -5.03
C SER A 59 1.34 -21.53 -5.89
N ALA A 60 2.56 -22.06 -5.98
CA ALA A 60 3.66 -21.50 -6.77
C ALA A 60 3.26 -21.17 -8.23
N SER A 61 2.48 -22.04 -8.88
CA SER A 61 2.01 -21.83 -10.26
C SER A 61 1.05 -20.63 -10.41
N LEU A 62 0.14 -20.45 -9.45
CA LEU A 62 -0.77 -19.32 -9.40
C LEU A 62 -0.06 -18.03 -9.00
N LEU A 63 0.90 -18.09 -8.07
CA LEU A 63 1.74 -16.94 -7.72
C LEU A 63 2.57 -16.49 -8.93
N TRP A 64 3.19 -17.43 -9.64
CA TRP A 64 3.89 -17.14 -10.89
C TRP A 64 2.96 -16.53 -11.94
N ALA A 65 1.75 -17.06 -12.10
CA ALA A 65 0.76 -16.46 -13.00
C ALA A 65 0.44 -15.02 -12.60
N ALA A 66 0.32 -14.72 -11.30
CA ALA A 66 0.11 -13.36 -10.82
C ALA A 66 1.30 -12.45 -11.17
N ILE A 67 2.53 -12.87 -10.86
CA ILE A 67 3.78 -12.13 -11.14
C ILE A 67 3.92 -11.83 -12.62
N LYS A 68 3.78 -12.85 -13.47
CA LYS A 68 3.92 -12.72 -14.92
C LYS A 68 2.91 -11.73 -15.52
N ASN A 69 1.68 -11.70 -14.99
CA ASN A 69 0.62 -10.83 -15.50
C ASN A 69 0.55 -9.46 -14.81
N SER A 70 1.40 -9.21 -13.82
CA SER A 70 1.55 -7.91 -13.13
C SER A 70 2.94 -7.32 -13.39
N GLY A 71 3.47 -7.49 -14.60
CA GLY A 71 4.71 -6.87 -15.04
C GLY A 71 5.99 -7.30 -14.32
N GLY A 72 5.98 -8.43 -13.60
CA GLY A 72 7.20 -9.14 -13.17
C GLY A 72 7.99 -8.52 -12.01
N VAL A 73 7.54 -7.40 -11.45
CA VAL A 73 8.19 -6.77 -10.29
C VAL A 73 7.68 -7.40 -9.00
N VAL A 74 8.61 -7.87 -8.16
CA VAL A 74 8.33 -8.70 -7.00
C VAL A 74 9.05 -8.14 -5.77
N SER A 75 8.32 -8.13 -4.66
CA SER A 75 8.86 -7.88 -3.32
C SER A 75 9.17 -9.21 -2.65
N VAL A 76 10.42 -9.39 -2.20
CA VAL A 76 10.90 -10.59 -1.52
C VAL A 76 11.36 -10.20 -0.12
N GLY A 77 10.58 -10.54 0.90
CA GLY A 77 10.99 -10.36 2.29
C GLY A 77 11.92 -11.50 2.70
N TYR A 78 13.04 -11.17 3.36
CA TYR A 78 14.00 -12.17 3.81
C TYR A 78 14.26 -12.10 5.33
N GLN A 79 14.93 -13.12 5.86
CA GLN A 79 15.28 -13.27 7.27
C GLN A 79 16.61 -13.99 7.45
N LEU A 80 17.20 -13.87 8.64
CA LEU A 80 18.39 -14.64 9.00
C LEU A 80 18.02 -16.09 9.31
N LYS A 81 18.97 -17.01 9.08
CA LYS A 81 18.78 -18.43 9.33
C LYS A 81 18.67 -18.76 10.82
N GLU A 82 19.58 -18.21 11.63
CA GLU A 82 19.61 -18.49 13.08
C GLU A 82 18.66 -17.61 13.88
N VAL A 83 18.23 -16.47 13.31
CA VAL A 83 17.35 -15.50 13.98
C VAL A 83 16.10 -15.29 13.14
N PRO A 84 15.02 -16.02 13.44
CA PRO A 84 13.74 -15.84 12.77
C PRO A 84 13.26 -14.39 12.89
N PHE A 85 12.61 -13.91 11.83
CA PHE A 85 12.07 -12.56 11.80
C PHE A 85 11.02 -12.34 12.90
N ASN A 86 11.15 -11.23 13.61
CA ASN A 86 10.19 -10.79 14.61
C ASN A 86 9.66 -9.41 14.24
N GLU A 87 8.42 -9.36 13.77
CA GLU A 87 7.72 -8.15 13.35
C GLU A 87 7.71 -7.06 14.43
N ALA A 88 7.58 -7.45 15.71
CA ALA A 88 7.56 -6.52 16.84
C ALA A 88 8.93 -5.90 17.16
N ARG A 89 10.01 -6.39 16.53
CA ARG A 89 11.39 -5.92 16.72
C ARG A 89 12.03 -5.51 15.40
N ILE A 90 11.22 -5.27 14.37
CA ILE A 90 11.69 -4.86 13.05
C ILE A 90 12.50 -3.56 13.09
N ASP A 91 12.24 -2.69 14.08
CA ASP A 91 12.96 -1.44 14.29
C ASP A 91 14.42 -1.59 14.71
N LEU A 92 14.81 -2.79 15.14
CA LEU A 92 16.18 -3.15 15.52
C LEU A 92 16.97 -3.81 14.39
N ILE A 93 16.31 -4.16 13.29
CA ILE A 93 16.98 -4.75 12.14
C ILE A 93 17.87 -3.70 11.50
N GLN A 94 19.14 -4.07 11.27
CA GLN A 94 20.12 -3.28 10.54
C GLN A 94 20.61 -4.11 9.36
N ILE A 95 19.98 -3.92 8.19
CA ILE A 95 20.28 -4.74 7.01
C ILE A 95 21.71 -4.55 6.47
N GLY A 96 22.41 -3.50 6.94
CA GLY A 96 23.82 -3.27 6.65
C GLY A 96 24.79 -4.14 7.45
N GLU A 97 24.34 -4.89 8.46
CA GLU A 97 25.19 -5.82 9.19
C GLU A 97 25.49 -7.07 8.37
N ASN A 98 26.65 -7.71 8.60
CA ASN A 98 27.18 -8.78 7.76
C ASN A 98 26.18 -9.92 7.53
N GLY A 99 25.47 -10.39 8.56
CA GLY A 99 24.51 -11.49 8.40
C GLY A 99 23.35 -11.17 7.46
N TRP A 100 22.82 -9.94 7.50
CA TRP A 100 21.74 -9.53 6.60
C TRP A 100 22.24 -9.32 5.17
N ARG A 101 23.43 -8.74 5.00
CA ARG A 101 24.08 -8.59 3.70
C ARG A 101 24.37 -9.94 3.04
N GLU A 102 24.91 -10.89 3.80
CA GLU A 102 25.21 -12.24 3.30
C GLU A 102 23.95 -12.94 2.79
N VAL A 103 22.85 -12.92 3.56
CA VAL A 103 21.58 -13.50 3.11
C VAL A 103 21.03 -12.79 1.87
N SER A 104 21.07 -11.45 1.86
CA SER A 104 20.65 -10.65 0.69
C SER A 104 21.45 -11.03 -0.55
N ASP A 105 22.78 -11.09 -0.44
CA ASP A 105 23.68 -11.42 -1.54
C ASP A 105 23.46 -12.86 -2.03
N ASP A 106 23.31 -13.83 -1.12
CA ASP A 106 23.04 -15.22 -1.48
C ASP A 106 21.72 -15.37 -2.24
N LEU A 107 20.65 -14.71 -1.78
CA LEU A 107 19.35 -14.72 -2.46
C LEU A 107 19.44 -14.04 -3.83
N LEU A 108 20.11 -12.89 -3.92
CA LEU A 108 20.31 -12.16 -5.19
C LEU A 108 21.12 -12.99 -6.20
N GLN A 109 22.19 -13.66 -5.76
CA GLN A 109 23.00 -14.53 -6.62
C GLN A 109 22.21 -15.77 -7.07
N MET A 110 21.41 -16.37 -6.19
CA MET A 110 20.52 -17.48 -6.53
C MET A 110 19.51 -17.06 -7.60
N MET A 111 18.84 -15.93 -7.41
CA MET A 111 17.88 -15.39 -8.38
C MET A 111 18.56 -15.06 -9.71
N LEU A 112 19.70 -14.36 -9.68
CA LEU A 112 20.46 -14.00 -10.88
C LEU A 112 20.88 -15.25 -11.67
N LYS A 113 21.34 -16.30 -10.99
CA LYS A 113 21.71 -17.57 -11.62
C LYS A 113 20.51 -18.23 -12.32
N SER A 114 19.35 -18.26 -11.66
CA SER A 114 18.12 -18.84 -12.22
C SER A 114 17.60 -18.02 -13.41
N GLU A 115 17.58 -16.69 -13.31
CA GLU A 115 17.12 -15.81 -14.39
C GLU A 115 18.06 -15.84 -15.61
N ARG A 116 19.37 -16.05 -15.40
CA ARG A 116 20.35 -16.22 -16.48
C ARG A 116 20.15 -17.48 -17.33
N GLU A 117 19.36 -18.44 -16.87
CA GLU A 117 18.92 -19.57 -17.72
C GLU A 117 18.04 -19.09 -18.89
N LEU A 118 17.30 -17.99 -18.72
CA LEU A 118 16.50 -17.36 -19.78
C LEU A 118 17.20 -16.18 -20.46
N ASN A 119 18.01 -15.43 -19.72
CA ASN A 119 18.76 -14.28 -20.23
C ASN A 119 20.22 -14.31 -19.75
N PRO A 120 21.14 -15.00 -20.47
CA PRO A 120 22.52 -15.17 -20.03
C PRO A 120 23.30 -13.87 -19.79
N SER A 121 22.90 -12.76 -20.42
CA SER A 121 23.55 -11.45 -20.24
C SER A 121 22.98 -10.61 -19.09
N LEU A 122 21.96 -11.09 -18.37
CA LEU A 122 21.35 -10.36 -17.26
C LEU A 122 22.41 -9.99 -16.20
N THR A 123 22.40 -8.73 -15.80
CA THR A 123 23.27 -8.18 -14.75
C THR A 123 22.52 -8.05 -13.42
N MET A 124 23.26 -7.87 -12.32
CA MET A 124 22.65 -7.65 -11.00
C MET A 124 21.83 -6.35 -10.96
N ASP A 125 22.32 -5.29 -11.59
CA ASP A 125 21.64 -3.99 -11.65
C ASP A 125 20.34 -4.04 -12.46
N GLU A 126 20.22 -4.97 -13.41
CA GLU A 126 18.97 -5.21 -14.15
C GLU A 126 17.99 -6.10 -13.37
N LEU A 127 18.49 -6.95 -12.46
CA LEU A 127 17.66 -7.76 -11.57
C LEU A 127 17.03 -6.90 -10.47
N ILE A 128 17.80 -5.99 -9.87
CA ILE A 128 17.35 -5.14 -8.77
C ILE A 128 16.60 -3.92 -9.33
N VAL A 129 15.32 -3.81 -8.99
CA VAL A 129 14.47 -2.70 -9.42
C VAL A 129 14.70 -1.46 -8.54
N TRP A 130 14.67 -1.67 -7.22
CA TRP A 130 14.97 -0.63 -6.22
C TRP A 130 15.80 -1.21 -5.09
N GLN A 131 16.85 -0.48 -4.73
CA GLN A 131 17.64 -0.76 -3.54
C GLN A 131 16.82 -0.48 -2.28
N GLU A 132 17.08 -1.27 -1.25
CA GLU A 132 16.47 -1.11 0.06
C GLU A 132 17.54 -0.84 1.10
N GLU A 133 17.28 0.11 1.99
CA GLU A 133 18.28 0.58 2.98
C GLU A 133 17.84 0.34 4.43
N VAL A 134 16.54 0.07 4.64
CA VAL A 134 15.96 -0.01 5.99
C VAL A 134 15.38 -1.38 6.27
N LEU A 135 14.55 -1.89 5.36
CA LEU A 135 13.79 -3.13 5.59
C LEU A 135 14.48 -4.35 4.97
N PRO A 136 14.35 -5.55 5.55
CA PRO A 136 14.87 -6.78 4.96
C PRO A 136 13.98 -7.26 3.82
N VAL A 137 14.00 -6.49 2.73
CA VAL A 137 13.18 -6.67 1.52
C VAL A 137 14.05 -6.45 0.28
N LEU A 138 13.87 -7.29 -0.73
CA LEU A 138 14.46 -7.14 -2.06
C LEU A 138 13.36 -6.81 -3.07
N ASN A 139 13.55 -5.73 -3.85
CA ASN A 139 12.65 -5.37 -4.94
C ASN A 139 13.29 -5.80 -6.26
N VAL A 140 12.82 -6.90 -6.84
CA VAL A 140 13.47 -7.57 -7.99
C VAL A 140 12.52 -7.78 -9.15
N PHE A 141 13.09 -7.96 -10.34
CA PHE A 141 12.33 -8.27 -11.55
C PHE A 141 12.54 -9.72 -11.98
N LEU A 142 11.47 -10.51 -12.03
CA LEU A 142 11.52 -11.95 -12.30
C LEU A 142 10.86 -12.31 -13.65
N LYS A 143 11.55 -13.12 -14.46
CA LYS A 143 11.05 -13.68 -15.73
C LYS A 143 11.03 -15.21 -15.74
N ASN A 144 11.74 -15.87 -14.84
CA ASN A 144 11.80 -17.32 -14.76
C ASN A 144 10.91 -17.85 -13.62
N SER A 145 9.96 -18.72 -13.94
CA SER A 145 9.09 -19.35 -12.92
C SER A 145 9.90 -20.16 -11.91
N LYS A 146 11.01 -20.77 -12.33
CA LYS A 146 11.92 -21.53 -11.47
C LYS A 146 12.47 -20.69 -10.33
N THR A 147 12.65 -19.39 -10.54
CA THR A 147 13.13 -18.47 -9.51
C THR A 147 12.10 -18.36 -8.38
N VAL A 148 10.80 -18.34 -8.71
CA VAL A 148 9.72 -18.34 -7.71
C VAL A 148 9.74 -19.63 -6.91
N ASP A 149 9.91 -20.79 -7.57
CA ASP A 149 10.00 -22.08 -6.88
C ASP A 149 11.18 -22.13 -5.89
N LEU A 150 12.35 -21.61 -6.31
CA LEU A 150 13.54 -21.55 -5.46
C LEU A 150 13.36 -20.61 -4.26
N LEU A 151 12.71 -19.46 -4.46
CA LEU A 151 12.40 -18.52 -3.38
C LEU A 151 11.43 -19.14 -2.37
N LEU A 152 10.36 -19.77 -2.84
CA LEU A 152 9.35 -20.39 -1.97
C LEU A 152 9.88 -21.61 -1.21
N ALA A 153 10.93 -22.27 -1.72
CA ALA A 153 11.58 -23.39 -1.06
C ALA A 153 12.66 -22.97 -0.04
N SER A 154 13.00 -21.68 0.04
CA SER A 154 14.08 -21.17 0.89
C SER A 154 13.56 -20.78 2.28
N ASP A 155 14.14 -21.35 3.33
CA ASP A 155 13.85 -20.98 4.73
C ASP A 155 14.27 -19.52 5.06
N LEU A 156 15.06 -18.89 4.20
CA LEU A 156 15.50 -17.49 4.32
C LEU A 156 14.45 -16.50 3.79
N VAL A 157 13.42 -16.96 3.09
CA VAL A 157 12.39 -16.11 2.46
C VAL A 157 11.12 -16.14 3.31
N ARG A 158 10.63 -14.94 3.67
CA ARG A 158 9.39 -14.74 4.42
C ARG A 158 8.17 -14.67 3.52
N TYR A 159 8.31 -13.99 2.38
CA TYR A 159 7.25 -13.80 1.41
C TYR A 159 7.81 -13.50 0.03
N VAL A 160 7.02 -13.79 -1.00
CA VAL A 160 7.26 -13.43 -2.40
C VAL A 160 5.95 -12.87 -2.94
N GLU A 161 5.92 -11.59 -3.32
CA GLU A 161 4.67 -10.89 -3.63
C GLU A 161 4.80 -10.04 -4.90
N PRO A 162 3.87 -10.14 -5.87
CA PRO A 162 3.82 -9.20 -6.97
C PRO A 162 3.47 -7.79 -6.45
N MET A 163 4.18 -6.78 -6.92
CA MET A 163 4.01 -5.41 -6.42
C MET A 163 2.91 -4.60 -7.14
N GLN A 164 2.32 -5.10 -8.24
CA GLN A 164 1.37 -4.32 -9.06
C GLN A 164 0.21 -5.14 -9.65
N TYR A 165 -0.25 -6.16 -8.93
CA TYR A 165 -1.36 -7.01 -9.40
C TYR A 165 -2.74 -6.34 -9.27
N ASP A 166 -2.91 -5.36 -8.38
CA ASP A 166 -4.21 -4.75 -8.08
C ASP A 166 -4.83 -4.05 -9.30
N THR A 167 -4.00 -3.61 -10.26
CA THR A 167 -4.44 -3.13 -11.59
C THR A 167 -5.32 -4.11 -12.34
N ALA A 168 -5.12 -5.43 -12.13
CA ALA A 168 -5.91 -6.47 -12.76
C ALA A 168 -7.26 -6.71 -12.04
N LEU A 169 -7.43 -6.20 -10.83
CA LEU A 169 -8.65 -6.35 -10.03
C LEU A 169 -9.69 -5.27 -10.31
N LEU A 170 -9.24 -4.11 -10.78
CA LEU A 170 -10.09 -2.95 -11.07
C LEU A 170 -10.68 -2.99 -12.49
N THR A 171 -11.88 -2.42 -12.62
CA THR A 171 -12.46 -2.00 -13.91
C THR A 171 -12.18 -0.51 -14.12
N GLU A 172 -12.24 -0.02 -15.36
CA GLU A 172 -12.00 1.41 -15.67
C GLU A 172 -12.87 2.38 -14.84
N ASP A 173 -14.10 1.98 -14.50
CA ASP A 173 -15.02 2.83 -13.73
C ASP A 173 -14.53 3.10 -12.30
N HIS A 174 -13.74 2.20 -11.71
CA HIS A 174 -13.19 2.40 -10.37
C HIS A 174 -12.06 3.45 -10.35
N TYR A 175 -11.22 3.51 -11.41
CA TYR A 175 -10.17 4.54 -11.51
C TYR A 175 -10.71 5.96 -11.63
N ARG A 176 -11.91 6.14 -12.19
CA ARG A 176 -12.53 7.47 -12.31
C ARG A 176 -13.05 8.02 -10.98
N GLN A 177 -13.11 7.20 -9.94
CA GLN A 177 -13.56 7.57 -8.60
C GLN A 177 -12.40 7.64 -7.59
N SER A 178 -11.14 7.58 -8.03
CA SER A 178 -9.92 7.57 -7.19
C SER A 178 -9.67 8.85 -6.38
N GLY A 179 -10.68 9.67 -6.06
CA GLY A 179 -10.54 10.82 -5.16
C GLY A 179 -9.69 11.99 -5.68
N CYS A 180 -9.13 11.91 -6.89
CA CYS A 180 -8.41 13.02 -7.52
C CYS A 180 -9.36 14.10 -8.02
N SER A 181 -9.02 15.36 -7.74
CA SER A 181 -9.79 16.53 -8.12
C SER A 181 -8.85 17.72 -8.28
N PRO A 182 -9.09 18.63 -9.24
CA PRO A 182 -8.27 19.83 -9.40
C PRO A 182 -8.37 20.83 -8.23
N ASN A 183 -9.17 20.55 -7.19
CA ASN A 183 -9.41 21.43 -6.03
C ASN A 183 -9.84 22.85 -6.42
N LEU A 184 -10.65 22.96 -7.47
CA LEU A 184 -11.20 24.26 -7.86
C LEU A 184 -12.13 24.79 -6.76
N PRO A 185 -12.15 26.10 -6.52
CA PRO A 185 -13.00 26.67 -5.51
C PRO A 185 -14.47 26.41 -5.84
N ASP A 186 -15.21 25.86 -4.88
CA ASP A 186 -16.66 25.74 -4.99
C ASP A 186 -17.31 27.08 -4.64
N LEU A 187 -17.90 27.72 -5.64
CA LEU A 187 -18.57 29.02 -5.52
C LEU A 187 -20.01 28.89 -4.98
N ALA A 188 -20.56 27.67 -4.86
CA ALA A 188 -21.89 27.40 -4.36
C ALA A 188 -21.94 27.19 -2.83
N LEU A 189 -20.82 27.38 -2.12
CA LEU A 189 -20.77 27.15 -0.68
C LEU A 189 -21.58 28.20 0.11
N THR A 190 -22.54 27.73 0.91
CA THR A 190 -23.45 28.58 1.69
C THR A 190 -22.99 28.71 3.15
N PRO A 191 -22.78 29.94 3.68
CA PRO A 191 -22.52 30.16 5.10
C PRO A 191 -23.63 29.59 5.99
N GLY A 192 -23.28 28.98 7.11
CA GLY A 192 -24.22 28.36 8.05
C GLY A 192 -24.71 26.97 7.66
N LEU A 193 -24.53 26.56 6.39
CA LEU A 193 -24.82 25.20 5.93
C LEU A 193 -23.53 24.40 5.71
N HIS A 194 -22.62 24.92 4.88
CA HIS A 194 -21.37 24.22 4.54
C HIS A 194 -20.18 24.64 5.40
N TYR A 195 -20.22 25.86 5.94
CA TYR A 195 -19.16 26.39 6.79
C TYR A 195 -19.66 27.48 7.73
N GLY A 196 -18.97 27.65 8.86
CA GLY A 196 -19.04 28.83 9.71
C GLY A 196 -17.86 29.78 9.46
N VAL A 197 -18.03 31.08 9.71
CA VAL A 197 -16.92 32.05 9.68
C VAL A 197 -16.34 32.19 11.08
N ILE A 198 -15.01 32.07 11.18
CA ILE A 198 -14.27 32.16 12.44
C ILE A 198 -13.21 33.28 12.36
N THR A 199 -12.92 33.89 13.50
CA THR A 199 -11.83 34.87 13.65
C THR A 199 -10.47 34.25 13.28
N PRO A 200 -9.56 34.96 12.58
CA PRO A 200 -9.68 36.36 12.19
C PRO A 200 -10.45 36.61 10.88
N PHE A 201 -10.35 35.75 9.88
CA PHE A 201 -11.27 35.69 8.74
C PHE A 201 -11.03 34.35 8.00
N SER A 202 -11.45 33.24 8.63
CA SER A 202 -11.33 31.89 8.05
C SER A 202 -12.67 31.17 8.05
N LYS A 203 -12.76 30.07 7.31
CA LYS A 203 -13.93 29.17 7.30
C LYS A 203 -13.64 27.95 8.19
N ALA A 204 -14.57 27.61 9.06
CA ALA A 204 -14.64 26.31 9.72
C ALA A 204 -15.62 25.42 8.96
N SER A 205 -15.20 24.22 8.58
CA SER A 205 -16.10 23.26 7.91
C SER A 205 -17.31 22.91 8.78
N TRP A 206 -18.45 22.59 8.17
CA TRP A 206 -19.70 22.24 8.85
C TRP A 206 -19.55 21.16 9.92
N ASN A 207 -18.59 20.23 9.75
CA ASN A 207 -18.37 19.11 10.67
C ASN A 207 -17.51 19.49 11.90
N TYR A 208 -16.90 20.68 11.94
CA TYR A 208 -16.00 21.06 13.04
C TYR A 208 -16.71 21.12 14.41
N PRO A 209 -17.94 21.66 14.53
CA PRO A 209 -18.71 21.61 15.77
C PRO A 209 -19.00 20.18 16.24
N ASP A 210 -19.47 19.30 15.35
CA ASP A 210 -19.86 17.92 15.69
C ASP A 210 -18.68 17.08 16.18
N HIS A 211 -17.48 17.36 15.66
CA HIS A 211 -16.24 16.73 16.10
C HIS A 211 -15.56 17.46 17.28
N GLY A 212 -16.18 18.49 17.84
CA GLY A 212 -15.65 19.25 18.98
C GLY A 212 -14.39 20.08 18.69
N ILE A 213 -14.06 20.31 17.41
CA ILE A 213 -12.81 20.98 16.99
C ILE A 213 -12.78 22.44 17.47
N LEU A 214 -13.91 23.14 17.38
CA LEU A 214 -13.99 24.55 17.80
C LEU A 214 -13.78 24.72 19.31
N ASP A 215 -14.23 23.77 20.12
CA ASP A 215 -14.02 23.78 21.56
C ASP A 215 -12.59 23.38 21.91
N ALA A 216 -12.01 22.40 21.20
CA ALA A 216 -10.61 22.01 21.37
C ALA A 216 -9.65 23.19 21.13
N TRP A 217 -9.95 24.07 20.16
CA TRP A 217 -9.15 25.26 19.86
C TRP A 217 -9.03 26.29 20.98
N ARG A 218 -9.85 26.20 22.03
CA ARG A 218 -9.68 27.01 23.25
C ARG A 218 -8.47 26.58 24.07
N PHE A 219 -7.98 25.36 23.86
CA PHE A 219 -6.92 24.75 24.64
C PHE A 219 -5.71 24.35 23.79
N VAL A 220 -5.97 23.82 22.58
CA VAL A 220 -4.94 23.23 21.71
C VAL A 220 -5.18 23.58 20.25
N SER A 221 -4.09 23.75 19.49
CA SER A 221 -4.16 24.05 18.05
C SER A 221 -3.21 23.20 17.20
N GLY A 222 -2.59 22.18 17.80
CA GLY A 222 -1.52 21.38 17.18
C GLY A 222 -0.12 21.99 17.29
N LYS A 223 0.02 23.15 17.95
CA LYS A 223 1.31 23.82 18.16
C LYS A 223 2.36 22.87 18.75
N GLY A 224 3.54 22.83 18.13
CA GLY A 224 4.67 22.00 18.57
C GLY A 224 4.60 20.54 18.13
N ILE A 225 3.51 20.11 17.48
CA ILE A 225 3.40 18.78 16.89
C ILE A 225 3.78 18.83 15.41
N LYS A 226 4.55 17.84 14.96
CA LYS A 226 4.86 17.64 13.55
C LYS A 226 4.14 16.39 13.03
N VAL A 227 3.40 16.59 11.94
CA VAL A 227 2.67 15.53 11.24
C VAL A 227 3.33 15.26 9.89
N PHE A 228 3.48 13.98 9.56
CA PHE A 228 3.97 13.51 8.27
C PHE A 228 2.79 12.98 7.46
N LEU A 229 2.44 13.67 6.38
CA LEU A 229 1.36 13.31 5.48
C LEU A 229 1.92 12.54 4.29
N ILE A 230 1.53 11.27 4.16
CA ILE A 230 1.84 10.41 3.02
C ILE A 230 0.65 10.49 2.06
N ASP A 231 0.85 11.10 0.89
CA ASP A 231 -0.24 11.32 -0.07
C ASP A 231 0.29 11.57 -1.50
N THR A 232 -0.49 12.20 -2.38
CA THR A 232 -0.15 12.49 -3.79
C THR A 232 0.74 13.73 -3.99
N GLY A 233 1.13 14.39 -2.88
CA GLY A 233 1.95 15.60 -2.85
C GLY A 233 1.19 16.81 -2.34
N VAL A 234 1.78 18.00 -2.50
CA VAL A 234 1.09 19.28 -2.27
C VAL A 234 1.41 20.25 -3.39
N SER A 235 0.37 20.88 -3.95
CA SER A 235 0.56 21.84 -5.04
C SER A 235 1.35 23.07 -4.60
N TYR A 236 2.34 23.44 -5.41
CA TYR A 236 3.12 24.66 -5.24
C TYR A 236 2.29 25.94 -5.44
N ALA A 237 1.15 25.83 -6.14
CA ALA A 237 0.24 26.94 -6.38
C ALA A 237 -0.70 27.22 -5.18
N GLN A 238 -0.79 26.31 -4.21
CA GLN A 238 -1.63 26.52 -3.03
C GLN A 238 -0.90 27.39 -2.00
N GLU A 239 -1.17 28.70 -2.02
CA GLU A 239 -0.50 29.70 -1.18
C GLU A 239 -0.58 29.37 0.32
N ASN A 240 -1.73 28.86 0.78
CA ASN A 240 -1.94 28.48 2.18
C ASN A 240 -1.19 27.24 2.63
N LEU A 241 -0.67 26.49 1.67
CA LEU A 241 0.30 25.43 1.89
C LEU A 241 1.60 25.81 1.22
N GLY A 242 1.99 27.10 1.33
CA GLY A 242 3.16 27.70 0.70
C GLY A 242 3.57 29.01 1.38
N SER A 243 3.64 30.10 0.60
CA SER A 243 4.07 31.42 1.10
C SER A 243 3.20 31.95 2.25
N ALA A 244 1.92 31.60 2.26
CA ALA A 244 0.96 32.00 3.28
C ALA A 244 0.72 30.93 4.37
N PHE A 245 1.58 29.90 4.49
CA PHE A 245 1.42 28.88 5.53
C PHE A 245 1.50 29.45 6.96
N ASN A 246 2.21 30.56 7.14
CA ASN A 246 2.31 31.29 8.41
C ASN A 246 1.56 32.63 8.29
N GLN A 247 0.23 32.60 8.42
CA GLN A 247 -0.62 33.80 8.43
C GLN A 247 -1.70 33.76 9.52
N GLY A 248 -2.28 34.92 9.83
CA GLY A 248 -3.37 35.06 10.79
C GLY A 248 -3.00 34.54 12.17
N PHE A 249 -3.77 33.58 12.68
CA PHE A 249 -3.53 32.93 13.98
C PHE A 249 -2.56 31.74 13.89
N SER A 250 -1.97 31.52 12.72
CA SER A 250 -1.00 30.45 12.46
C SER A 250 0.37 31.04 12.24
N GLY A 251 1.35 30.67 13.06
CA GLY A 251 2.69 31.26 12.98
C GLY A 251 3.77 30.42 13.66
N ALA A 252 5.01 30.64 13.24
CA ALA A 252 6.19 29.90 13.71
C ALA A 252 6.10 28.38 13.47
N ARG A 253 5.59 27.98 12.30
CA ARG A 253 5.45 26.58 11.86
C ARG A 253 6.27 26.30 10.62
N THR A 254 6.64 25.04 10.43
CA THR A 254 7.39 24.58 9.26
C THR A 254 6.50 23.80 8.31
N LEU A 255 6.71 24.01 7.01
CA LEU A 255 6.20 23.18 5.93
C LEU A 255 7.39 22.62 5.15
N GLU A 256 7.48 21.30 5.04
CA GLU A 256 8.44 20.61 4.20
C GLU A 256 7.69 19.80 3.15
N ARG A 257 8.16 19.83 1.90
CA ARG A 257 7.59 19.02 0.81
C ARG A 257 8.66 18.09 0.27
N ILE A 258 8.40 16.79 0.33
CA ILE A 258 9.32 15.73 -0.10
C ILE A 258 8.59 14.74 -1.01
N VAL A 259 9.37 13.86 -1.64
CA VAL A 259 8.89 12.82 -2.54
C VAL A 259 9.68 11.55 -2.28
N THR A 260 8.97 10.44 -2.11
CA THR A 260 9.54 9.09 -2.03
C THR A 260 9.11 8.22 -3.19
N LEU A 261 8.09 8.65 -3.94
CA LEU A 261 7.63 7.99 -5.14
C LEU A 261 8.79 7.89 -6.17
N PRO A 262 9.27 6.68 -6.49
CA PRO A 262 10.36 6.49 -7.44
C PRO A 262 9.98 6.97 -8.83
N ARG A 263 10.95 7.34 -9.67
CA ARG A 263 10.70 7.65 -11.08
C ARG A 263 10.02 6.47 -11.78
N GLN A 264 9.10 6.77 -12.70
CA GLN A 264 8.46 5.76 -13.53
C GLN A 264 9.50 4.96 -14.32
N ARG A 265 9.25 3.65 -14.49
CA ARG A 265 10.13 2.76 -15.24
C ARG A 265 9.40 2.03 -16.36
N PHE A 266 9.99 2.02 -17.54
CA PHE A 266 9.58 1.17 -18.66
C PHE A 266 10.25 -0.21 -18.51
N LEU A 267 9.44 -1.28 -18.61
CA LEU A 267 9.88 -2.67 -18.44
C LEU A 267 10.61 -2.94 -17.09
N GLY A 268 10.32 -2.16 -16.05
CA GLY A 268 10.92 -2.31 -14.72
C GLY A 268 12.39 -1.85 -14.58
N VAL A 269 13.11 -1.62 -15.68
CA VAL A 269 14.55 -1.36 -15.66
C VAL A 269 14.95 0.01 -16.24
N ILE A 270 14.13 0.61 -17.12
CA ILE A 270 14.48 1.87 -17.79
C ILE A 270 13.72 3.04 -17.16
N ASN A 271 14.42 3.95 -16.50
CA ASN A 271 13.84 5.20 -16.02
C ASN A 271 13.26 6.03 -17.19
N VAL A 272 11.99 6.42 -17.07
CA VAL A 272 11.29 7.26 -18.06
C VAL A 272 10.76 8.53 -17.42
N GLY A 273 10.77 9.63 -18.18
CA GLY A 273 10.28 10.93 -17.73
C GLY A 273 11.20 11.67 -16.75
N PRO A 274 10.76 12.85 -16.25
CA PRO A 274 11.51 13.63 -15.26
C PRO A 274 11.59 12.92 -13.91
N VAL A 275 12.48 13.39 -13.01
CA VAL A 275 12.47 12.90 -11.61
C VAL A 275 11.17 13.38 -10.98
N GLU A 276 10.58 12.58 -10.10
CA GLU A 276 9.37 13.02 -9.41
C GLU A 276 9.66 14.21 -8.50
N THR A 277 8.63 15.03 -8.33
CA THR A 277 8.66 16.21 -7.46
C THR A 277 7.55 16.11 -6.43
N PRO A 278 7.64 16.84 -5.30
CA PRO A 278 6.55 16.92 -4.34
C PRO A 278 5.25 17.57 -4.84
N GLU A 279 5.22 18.09 -6.07
CA GLU A 279 4.04 18.73 -6.66
C GLU A 279 2.88 17.75 -6.69
N ASP A 280 1.69 18.20 -6.30
CA ASP A 280 0.48 17.38 -6.38
C ASP A 280 -0.14 17.45 -7.77
N ARG A 281 -0.26 16.29 -8.43
CA ARG A 281 -0.91 16.18 -9.74
C ARG A 281 -2.30 15.58 -9.68
N CYS A 282 -2.70 15.06 -8.52
CA CYS A 282 -4.02 14.47 -8.26
C CYS A 282 -4.94 15.47 -7.53
N GLY A 283 -4.36 16.34 -6.70
CA GLY A 283 -5.05 17.30 -5.84
C GLY A 283 -5.45 16.71 -4.48
N HIS A 284 -5.53 15.39 -4.34
CA HIS A 284 -5.95 14.77 -3.10
C HIS A 284 -5.05 15.13 -1.91
N GLY A 285 -3.72 15.04 -2.08
CA GLY A 285 -2.77 15.39 -1.03
C GLY A 285 -2.83 16.86 -0.60
N THR A 286 -3.09 17.77 -1.54
CA THR A 286 -3.33 19.19 -1.25
C THR A 286 -4.58 19.38 -0.40
N ALA A 287 -5.66 18.65 -0.69
CA ALA A 287 -6.88 18.69 0.11
C ALA A 287 -6.66 18.12 1.52
N MET A 288 -5.97 16.97 1.65
CA MET A 288 -5.64 16.37 2.93
C MET A 288 -4.74 17.27 3.78
N ALA A 289 -3.72 17.87 3.19
CA ALA A 289 -2.86 18.85 3.85
C ALA A 289 -3.65 20.09 4.33
N GLY A 290 -4.62 20.53 3.53
CA GLY A 290 -5.53 21.62 3.88
C GLY A 290 -6.38 21.30 5.10
N VAL A 291 -7.09 20.16 5.08
CA VAL A 291 -7.91 19.69 6.21
C VAL A 291 -7.07 19.56 7.49
N LEU A 292 -5.83 19.09 7.35
CA LEU A 292 -4.92 18.85 8.47
C LEU A 292 -4.39 20.16 9.08
N ALA A 293 -3.75 21.03 8.28
CA ALA A 293 -2.94 22.13 8.81
C ALA A 293 -2.99 23.42 7.98
N ALA A 294 -4.01 23.62 7.13
CA ALA A 294 -4.25 24.95 6.54
C ALA A 294 -4.27 26.02 7.64
N PRO A 295 -3.68 27.19 7.39
CA PRO A 295 -3.64 28.25 8.38
C PRO A 295 -5.05 28.72 8.72
N ARG A 296 -5.27 29.00 10.00
CA ARG A 296 -6.36 29.85 10.45
C ARG A 296 -6.03 31.31 10.13
N GLY A 297 -6.22 31.65 8.86
CA GLY A 297 -5.76 32.88 8.21
C GLY A 297 -6.76 34.03 8.17
N THR A 298 -6.43 35.04 7.38
CA THR A 298 -7.19 36.28 7.19
C THR A 298 -7.73 36.44 5.76
N ASP A 299 -7.71 35.37 4.97
CA ASP A 299 -7.95 35.36 3.52
C ASP A 299 -9.30 34.75 3.14
N GLY A 300 -10.12 34.34 4.12
CA GLY A 300 -11.43 33.73 3.88
C GLY A 300 -11.37 32.26 3.46
N ASN A 301 -10.20 31.62 3.53
CA ASN A 301 -10.03 30.20 3.24
C ASN A 301 -10.33 29.32 4.47
N VAL A 302 -10.43 28.00 4.24
CA VAL A 302 -10.69 27.03 5.31
C VAL A 302 -9.49 26.93 6.26
N ALA A 303 -9.75 26.90 7.56
CA ALA A 303 -8.74 26.60 8.57
C ALA A 303 -8.63 25.08 8.75
N GLY A 304 -7.42 24.54 8.82
CA GLY A 304 -7.19 23.13 9.12
C GLY A 304 -7.41 22.81 10.60
N ILE A 305 -7.65 21.53 10.91
CA ILE A 305 -7.94 21.06 12.27
C ILE A 305 -6.79 21.39 13.23
N ALA A 306 -5.57 21.09 12.84
CA ALA A 306 -4.34 21.38 13.58
C ALA A 306 -3.61 22.57 12.93
N TYR A 307 -4.30 23.72 12.80
CA TYR A 307 -3.78 24.91 12.12
C TYR A 307 -2.47 25.48 12.68
N ASN A 308 -2.00 25.01 13.85
CA ASN A 308 -0.69 25.35 14.40
C ASN A 308 0.37 24.23 14.34
N ALA A 309 0.08 23.10 13.70
CA ALA A 309 1.05 22.02 13.52
C ALA A 309 2.13 22.35 12.48
N ASN A 310 3.28 21.72 12.64
CA ASN A 310 4.30 21.58 11.59
C ASN A 310 3.87 20.44 10.65
N LEU A 311 4.15 20.58 9.36
CA LEU A 311 3.74 19.63 8.35
C LEU A 311 4.91 19.21 7.45
N ILE A 312 5.10 17.90 7.30
CA ILE A 312 5.88 17.32 6.20
C ILE A 312 4.89 16.65 5.25
N THR A 313 4.94 16.98 3.97
CA THR A 313 4.10 16.36 2.95
C THR A 313 4.97 15.52 2.04
N CYS A 314 4.63 14.25 1.88
CA CYS A 314 5.40 13.29 1.12
C CYS A 314 4.56 12.78 -0.04
N ARG A 315 4.96 13.12 -1.28
CA ARG A 315 4.41 12.47 -2.48
C ARG A 315 4.93 11.04 -2.53
N ALA A 316 4.05 10.08 -2.25
CA ALA A 316 4.36 8.65 -2.23
C ALA A 316 3.56 7.85 -3.28
N SER A 317 2.54 8.46 -3.87
CA SER A 317 1.67 7.85 -4.88
C SER A 317 1.29 8.84 -5.98
N SER A 318 0.85 8.35 -7.13
CA SER A 318 0.35 9.19 -8.22
C SER A 318 -1.10 9.62 -8.01
N ASP A 319 -1.90 8.70 -7.45
CA ASP A 319 -3.28 8.91 -6.99
C ASP A 319 -3.52 8.22 -5.63
N VAL A 320 -4.78 8.09 -5.20
CA VAL A 320 -5.12 7.53 -3.87
C VAL A 320 -5.08 6.00 -3.80
N PHE A 321 -4.98 5.33 -4.94
CA PHE A 321 -5.01 3.88 -5.05
C PHE A 321 -3.61 3.35 -5.32
N ILE A 322 -3.09 2.52 -4.41
CA ILE A 322 -1.71 2.02 -4.48
C ILE A 322 -1.70 0.72 -5.27
N ASP A 323 -1.47 0.81 -6.57
CA ASP A 323 -1.52 -0.33 -7.50
C ASP A 323 -0.32 -0.47 -8.42
N GLU A 324 0.55 0.53 -8.47
CA GLU A 324 1.84 0.41 -9.16
C GLU A 324 2.94 -0.08 -8.22
N ALA A 325 3.91 -0.80 -8.76
CA ALA A 325 5.03 -1.32 -7.97
C ALA A 325 5.87 -0.19 -7.34
N ARG A 326 5.98 0.93 -8.06
CA ARG A 326 6.67 2.12 -7.57
C ARG A 326 5.92 2.81 -6.42
N GLU A 327 4.61 2.68 -6.35
CA GLU A 327 3.81 3.26 -5.25
C GLU A 327 3.93 2.39 -4.01
N VAL A 328 3.98 1.07 -4.15
CA VAL A 328 4.33 0.15 -3.04
C VAL A 328 5.69 0.53 -2.44
N LYS A 329 6.70 0.75 -3.30
CA LYS A 329 8.02 1.21 -2.85
C LYS A 329 7.96 2.62 -2.25
N GLY A 330 7.31 3.57 -2.91
CA GLY A 330 7.22 4.97 -2.46
C GLY A 330 6.51 5.12 -1.11
N VAL A 331 5.44 4.37 -0.89
CA VAL A 331 4.70 4.34 0.38
C VAL A 331 5.53 3.67 1.48
N SER A 332 6.18 2.53 1.18
CA SER A 332 7.12 1.88 2.11
C SER A 332 8.22 2.85 2.56
N ASP A 333 8.83 3.57 1.60
CA ASP A 333 9.88 4.55 1.87
C ASP A 333 9.37 5.76 2.66
N ALA A 334 8.13 6.19 2.42
CA ALA A 334 7.53 7.27 3.17
C ALA A 334 7.36 6.91 4.65
N PHE A 335 6.89 5.69 4.95
CA PHE A 335 6.77 5.19 6.33
C PHE A 335 8.13 5.06 7.01
N THR A 336 9.13 4.44 6.36
CA THR A 336 10.47 4.29 6.96
C THR A 336 11.17 5.64 7.15
N ARG A 337 11.04 6.57 6.19
CA ARG A 337 11.52 7.95 6.32
C ARG A 337 10.87 8.65 7.51
N ALA A 338 9.55 8.60 7.62
CA ALA A 338 8.81 9.22 8.73
C ALA A 338 9.21 8.62 10.08
N ALA A 339 9.43 7.31 10.14
CA ALA A 339 9.86 6.60 11.34
C ALA A 339 11.22 7.10 11.87
N GLN A 340 12.16 7.40 10.98
CA GLN A 340 13.51 7.87 11.33
C GLN A 340 13.55 9.33 11.80
N LEU A 341 12.52 10.12 11.52
CA LEU A 341 12.45 11.52 11.96
C LEU A 341 12.00 11.59 13.43
N ALA A 342 12.93 11.91 14.32
CA ALA A 342 12.67 11.94 15.77
C ALA A 342 11.58 12.93 16.19
N ASP A 343 11.42 14.04 15.46
CA ASP A 343 10.45 15.09 15.77
C ASP A 343 9.06 14.88 15.12
N VAL A 344 8.92 13.88 14.24
CA VAL A 344 7.61 13.42 13.73
C VAL A 344 6.93 12.56 14.77
N ARG A 345 5.65 12.85 15.06
CA ARG A 345 4.85 12.10 16.04
C ARG A 345 3.69 11.34 15.41
N ILE A 346 3.12 11.90 14.35
CA ILE A 346 1.92 11.40 13.68
C ILE A 346 2.25 11.18 12.21
N ILE A 347 1.85 10.02 11.69
CA ILE A 347 1.82 9.72 10.26
C ILE A 347 0.35 9.61 9.84
N SER A 348 -0.04 10.34 8.80
CA SER A 348 -1.38 10.27 8.22
C SER A 348 -1.26 9.82 6.76
N MET A 349 -2.06 8.85 6.37
CA MET A 349 -2.13 8.35 4.99
C MET A 349 -3.58 8.12 4.57
N SER A 350 -4.05 8.91 3.61
CA SER A 350 -5.43 8.84 3.12
C SER A 350 -5.50 8.10 1.78
N MET A 351 -4.80 6.98 1.67
CA MET A 351 -4.66 6.16 0.46
C MET A 351 -4.80 4.69 0.81
N GLY A 352 -5.12 3.85 -0.17
CA GLY A 352 -5.42 2.44 0.08
C GLY A 352 -5.11 1.53 -1.11
N ARG A 353 -5.22 0.23 -0.87
CA ARG A 353 -5.08 -0.83 -1.88
C ARG A 353 -5.95 -2.03 -1.52
N ILE A 354 -6.13 -2.95 -2.47
CA ILE A 354 -7.01 -4.11 -2.29
C ILE A 354 -6.29 -5.27 -1.61
N THR A 355 -5.11 -5.65 -2.12
CA THR A 355 -4.37 -6.81 -1.58
C THR A 355 -3.40 -6.39 -0.49
N VAL A 356 -3.00 -7.32 0.38
CA VAL A 356 -1.94 -7.06 1.36
C VAL A 356 -0.59 -6.86 0.65
N SER A 357 0.22 -5.91 1.13
CA SER A 357 1.64 -5.79 0.79
C SER A 357 2.40 -6.01 2.07
N SER A 358 3.16 -7.10 2.14
CA SER A 358 4.02 -7.38 3.28
C SER A 358 5.10 -6.31 3.45
N GLN A 359 5.56 -5.69 2.35
CA GLN A 359 6.53 -4.59 2.40
C GLN A 359 5.94 -3.32 3.04
N ILE A 360 4.73 -2.91 2.64
CA ILE A 360 4.05 -1.77 3.30
C ILE A 360 3.74 -2.12 4.76
N ARG A 361 3.31 -3.36 5.05
CA ARG A 361 3.10 -3.83 6.42
C ARG A 361 4.38 -3.72 7.26
N ASP A 362 5.50 -4.21 6.75
CA ASP A 362 6.80 -4.10 7.42
C ASP A 362 7.17 -2.63 7.68
N ALA A 363 6.95 -1.73 6.71
CA ALA A 363 7.21 -0.30 6.88
C ALA A 363 6.32 0.36 7.94
N ILE A 364 5.03 0.01 7.98
CA ILE A 364 4.07 0.47 9.00
C ILE A 364 4.52 -0.01 10.38
N GLN A 365 4.90 -1.29 10.51
CA GLN A 365 5.36 -1.84 11.77
C GLN A 365 6.67 -1.23 12.24
N TYR A 366 7.58 -0.94 11.32
CA TYR A 366 8.80 -0.20 11.61
C TYR A 366 8.50 1.19 12.17
N ALA A 367 7.56 1.93 11.56
CA ALA A 367 7.12 3.22 12.07
C ALA A 367 6.43 3.10 13.45
N HIS A 368 5.56 2.11 13.63
CA HIS A 368 4.87 1.88 14.90
C HIS A 368 5.86 1.54 16.03
N ALA A 369 6.83 0.65 15.78
CA ALA A 369 7.86 0.27 16.74
C ALA A 369 8.81 1.44 17.08
N LYS A 370 8.99 2.42 16.18
CA LYS A 370 9.65 3.71 16.45
C LYS A 370 8.76 4.72 17.19
N GLY A 371 7.59 4.31 17.67
CA GLY A 371 6.69 5.12 18.49
C GLY A 371 5.85 6.14 17.71
N LYS A 372 5.64 5.93 16.41
CA LYS A 372 4.78 6.80 15.61
C LYS A 372 3.31 6.41 15.77
N MET A 373 2.43 7.39 15.92
CA MET A 373 0.98 7.20 15.83
C MET A 373 0.58 7.27 14.36
N ILE A 374 -0.14 6.26 13.86
CA ILE A 374 -0.44 6.10 12.45
C ILE A 374 -1.95 6.12 12.24
N PHE A 375 -2.41 6.94 11.29
CA PHE A 375 -3.80 6.98 10.84
C PHE A 375 -3.85 6.66 9.35
N CYS A 376 -4.71 5.70 9.00
CA CYS A 376 -4.98 5.31 7.62
C CYS A 376 -6.49 5.38 7.34
N ALA A 377 -6.87 5.72 6.11
CA ALA A 377 -8.25 5.60 5.66
C ALA A 377 -8.70 4.12 5.66
N ALA A 378 -9.97 3.86 5.96
CA ALA A 378 -10.50 2.50 6.10
C ALA A 378 -10.62 1.74 4.76
N GLY A 379 -10.73 2.46 3.64
CA GLY A 379 -10.97 1.89 2.32
C GLY A 379 -12.44 1.91 1.93
#